data_AF-A0A6N2JG73-F1
#
_entry.id   AF-A0A6N2JG73-F1
#
_cell.length_a   1.000
_cell.length_b   1.000
_cell.length_c   1.000
_cell.angle_alpha   90.00
_cell.angle_beta   90.00
_cell.angle_gamma   90.00
#
_symmetry.space_group_name_H-M   'P 1'
#
loop_
_entity.id
_entity.type
_entity.pdbx_description
1 polymer ?
#
loop_
_entity_poly.entity_id
_entity_poly.type
_entity_poly.pdbx_seq_one_letter_code
_entity_poly.pdbx_strand_id
1 'polypeptide(L)'
;MTNSEFPNVTALAEAALIERQSLQVGLLEAETVCPSYDGLGLANVPALAMHWLGVDRMPDSSAALPSFNPSLLENPVVTEAWESWQRQDDINHVVLLIMDAFGYDQLQTVMAEGDAPGLAIACGSPQAFFMPATSVFPSTTATALTSAATAHAPAQHGIMGTRAYVREVGSIVNFLRWTPGLSPTSTPYPDSQLNPDKFVPVPNLYLTLEDAGVDVGIVNWRNFRGTSVSRFTTGGAQAGKKGYVDYLTASDGFVQLRNRLLNLQEKSLQEKPKSFTHIYIPNLDSAAHRYGPLSDCYRAEVATLDFALKRELFEPLRGRSDIVLLLVADHGQRMIDPDKVLWLNHHPELTKCLCAPATGESQARFLHVRAGQEDSAIAYIQTHLRDRFLAIPKDKAIYLGLFGLPEQPPTEEMSDRIGDLILIPQNGWSCFQHVGETKPEDCQTTIVGIHGGVTRAEMLIPFLAYRF
;
A
#
# COMPACT_ATOMS: atom_id res chain seq x y z
N MET A 1 -19.39 -6.30 -33.40
CA MET A 1 -20.47 -5.72 -32.59
C MET A 1 -21.22 -6.86 -31.92
N THR A 2 -20.80 -7.21 -30.71
CA THR A 2 -21.57 -8.04 -29.78
C THR A 2 -21.72 -7.16 -28.54
N ASN A 3 -22.83 -6.42 -28.46
CA ASN A 3 -23.27 -5.85 -27.20
C ASN A 3 -23.59 -7.05 -26.30
N SER A 4 -22.67 -7.40 -25.40
CA SER A 4 -22.98 -8.36 -24.36
C SER A 4 -23.93 -7.68 -23.38
N GLU A 5 -25.16 -8.19 -23.28
CA GLU A 5 -26.18 -7.80 -22.30
C GLU A 5 -25.77 -8.11 -20.84
N PHE A 6 -24.55 -8.57 -20.60
CA PHE A 6 -24.01 -8.77 -19.26
C PHE A 6 -23.41 -7.47 -18.74
N PRO A 7 -23.82 -7.01 -17.54
CA PRO A 7 -23.21 -5.84 -16.93
C PRO A 7 -21.73 -6.09 -16.68
N ASN A 8 -20.90 -5.08 -16.95
CA ASN A 8 -19.47 -5.13 -16.70
C ASN A 8 -19.23 -5.26 -15.18
N VAL A 9 -18.81 -6.45 -14.74
CA VAL A 9 -18.56 -6.81 -13.32
C VAL A 9 -17.66 -5.78 -12.65
N THR A 10 -16.60 -5.34 -13.32
CA THR A 10 -15.65 -4.35 -12.80
C THR A 10 -16.34 -3.02 -12.49
N ALA A 11 -17.18 -2.51 -13.39
CA ALA A 11 -17.89 -1.25 -13.18
C ALA A 11 -18.93 -1.33 -12.05
N LEU A 12 -19.61 -2.48 -11.92
CA LEU A 12 -20.53 -2.72 -10.81
C LEU A 12 -19.79 -2.78 -9.46
N ALA A 13 -18.65 -3.48 -9.43
CA ALA A 13 -17.83 -3.59 -8.23
C ALA A 13 -17.25 -2.23 -7.80
N GLU A 14 -16.79 -1.45 -8.77
CA GLU A 14 -16.31 -0.08 -8.55
C GLU A 14 -17.38 0.82 -7.93
N ALA A 15 -18.58 0.88 -8.52
CA ALA A 15 -19.67 1.71 -8.00
C ALA A 15 -20.04 1.33 -6.56
N ALA A 16 -20.19 0.02 -6.28
CA ALA A 16 -20.52 -0.48 -4.96
C ALA A 16 -19.41 -0.21 -3.93
N LEU A 17 -18.14 -0.33 -4.33
CA LEU A 17 -17.00 -0.06 -3.45
C LEU A 17 -16.95 1.41 -3.04
N ILE A 18 -17.13 2.33 -4.00
CA ILE A 18 -17.11 3.77 -3.73
C ILE A 18 -18.26 4.15 -2.81
N GLU A 19 -19.47 3.64 -3.08
CA GLU A 19 -20.63 3.90 -2.23
C GLU A 19 -20.36 3.44 -0.78
N ARG A 20 -19.87 2.20 -0.61
CA ARG A 20 -19.54 1.63 0.70
C ARG A 20 -18.44 2.39 1.43
N GLN A 21 -17.41 2.85 0.71
CA GLN A 21 -16.24 3.52 1.29
C GLN A 21 -16.29 5.04 1.28
N SER A 22 -17.42 5.61 0.87
CA SER A 22 -17.71 7.02 1.09
C SER A 22 -17.94 7.28 2.59
N LEU A 23 -17.33 8.33 3.13
CA LEU A 23 -17.69 8.79 4.47
C LEU A 23 -19.07 9.43 4.46
N GLN A 24 -19.88 9.12 5.47
CA GLN A 24 -21.13 9.85 5.67
C GLN A 24 -20.87 11.36 5.80
N VAL A 25 -21.74 12.12 5.13
CA VAL A 25 -21.63 13.54 4.76
C VAL A 25 -21.03 14.45 5.85
N GLY A 26 -19.96 15.17 5.50
CA GLY A 26 -19.56 16.43 6.15
C GLY A 26 -18.18 16.51 6.78
N LEU A 27 -17.39 15.42 6.80
CA LEU A 27 -16.03 15.44 7.37
C LEU A 27 -14.94 15.61 6.33
N LEU A 28 -15.03 14.89 5.21
CA LEU A 28 -14.04 14.88 4.13
C LEU A 28 -14.73 15.20 2.79
N GLU A 29 -13.95 15.62 1.80
CA GLU A 29 -14.43 15.91 0.44
C GLU A 29 -15.16 14.77 -0.26
N ALA A 30 -15.97 15.14 -1.25
CA ALA A 30 -16.77 14.22 -2.07
C ALA A 30 -15.93 13.19 -2.85
N GLU A 31 -14.65 13.46 -3.11
CA GLU A 31 -13.74 12.57 -3.84
C GLU A 31 -12.87 11.69 -2.90
N THR A 32 -13.22 11.60 -1.62
CA THR A 32 -12.50 10.78 -0.65
C THR A 32 -13.01 9.35 -0.60
N VAL A 33 -12.08 8.42 -0.42
CA VAL A 33 -12.34 6.97 -0.31
C VAL A 33 -11.67 6.48 0.97
N CYS A 34 -12.46 5.93 1.89
CA CYS A 34 -11.91 5.32 3.10
C CYS A 34 -11.21 3.99 2.82
N PRO A 35 -10.18 3.64 3.61
CA PRO A 35 -9.58 2.32 3.54
C PRO A 35 -10.58 1.25 4.02
N SER A 36 -10.60 0.10 3.35
CA SER A 36 -11.26 -1.11 3.81
C SER A 36 -10.26 -2.01 4.52
N TYR A 37 -10.60 -2.44 5.73
CA TYR A 37 -9.88 -3.48 6.45
C TYR A 37 -10.75 -4.72 6.71
N ASP A 38 -12.02 -4.68 6.33
CA ASP A 38 -13.03 -5.73 6.52
C ASP A 38 -13.11 -6.74 5.37
N GLY A 39 -12.36 -6.52 4.27
CA GLY A 39 -12.27 -7.48 3.17
C GLY A 39 -12.19 -6.88 1.77
N LEU A 40 -12.06 -5.57 1.59
CA LEU A 40 -12.05 -4.93 0.26
C LEU A 40 -10.80 -4.03 0.06
N GLY A 41 -9.75 -4.24 0.86
CA GLY A 41 -8.50 -3.48 0.79
C GLY A 41 -7.25 -4.33 0.63
N LEU A 42 -6.13 -3.66 0.35
CA LEU A 42 -4.80 -4.25 0.19
C LEU A 42 -4.42 -5.16 1.36
N ALA A 43 -4.70 -4.73 2.58
CA ALA A 43 -4.34 -5.46 3.80
C ALA A 43 -5.06 -6.82 3.93
N ASN A 44 -6.17 -7.02 3.20
CA ASN A 44 -6.93 -8.27 3.16
C ASN A 44 -6.42 -9.26 2.10
N VAL A 45 -5.67 -8.79 1.10
CA VAL A 45 -5.14 -9.62 -0.01
C VAL A 45 -4.15 -10.69 0.49
N PRO A 46 -3.23 -10.40 1.41
CA PRO A 46 -2.38 -11.42 2.04
C PRO A 46 -3.17 -12.51 2.76
N ALA A 47 -4.23 -12.14 3.50
CA ALA A 47 -5.07 -13.10 4.21
C ALA A 47 -5.79 -14.05 3.22
N LEU A 48 -6.23 -13.53 2.07
CA LEU A 48 -6.76 -14.35 0.98
C LEU A 48 -5.71 -15.35 0.45
N ALA A 49 -4.47 -14.89 0.24
CA ALA A 49 -3.39 -15.77 -0.20
C ALA A 49 -3.11 -16.89 0.82
N MET A 50 -3.10 -16.58 2.11
CA MET A 50 -2.96 -17.59 3.17
C MET A 50 -4.09 -18.61 3.14
N HIS A 51 -5.34 -18.13 3.02
CA HIS A 51 -6.52 -18.97 2.98
C HIS A 51 -6.48 -19.96 1.80
N TRP A 52 -6.15 -19.51 0.59
CA TRP A 52 -5.98 -20.39 -0.57
C TRP A 52 -4.87 -21.43 -0.36
N LEU A 53 -3.81 -21.04 0.35
CA LEU A 53 -2.74 -21.96 0.71
C LEU A 53 -3.07 -22.85 1.93
N GLY A 54 -4.29 -22.78 2.46
CA GLY A 54 -4.77 -23.63 3.56
C GLY A 54 -4.20 -23.23 4.92
N VAL A 55 -3.84 -21.96 5.09
CA VAL A 55 -3.30 -21.38 6.32
C VAL A 55 -4.29 -20.37 6.86
N ASP A 56 -5.12 -20.79 7.81
CA ASP A 56 -6.24 -19.97 8.28
C ASP A 56 -5.95 -19.19 9.58
N ARG A 57 -4.74 -19.30 10.15
CA ARG A 57 -4.39 -18.64 11.42
C ARG A 57 -2.93 -18.19 11.44
N MET A 58 -2.70 -17.01 12.02
CA MET A 58 -1.36 -16.53 12.37
C MET A 58 -0.89 -17.18 13.69
N PRO A 59 0.44 -17.24 13.94
CA PRO A 59 0.99 -17.58 15.24
C PRO A 59 0.43 -16.68 16.36
N ASP A 60 0.37 -17.19 17.59
CA ASP A 60 0.04 -16.44 18.81
C ASP A 60 -1.41 -15.90 18.96
N SER A 61 -2.38 -16.46 18.23
CA SER A 61 -3.81 -16.10 18.35
C SER A 61 -4.17 -14.64 18.02
N SER A 62 -3.23 -13.83 17.51
CA SER A 62 -3.56 -12.54 16.89
C SER A 62 -4.31 -12.81 15.59
N ALA A 63 -5.57 -12.37 15.52
CA ALA A 63 -6.34 -12.53 14.29
C ALA A 63 -5.78 -11.58 13.22
N ALA A 64 -5.30 -12.15 12.11
CA ALA A 64 -5.12 -11.38 10.88
C ALA A 64 -6.45 -10.73 10.46
N LEU A 65 -6.38 -9.77 9.56
CA LEU A 65 -7.57 -9.25 8.91
C LEU A 65 -8.30 -10.36 8.13
N PRO A 66 -9.62 -10.23 7.93
CA PRO A 66 -10.36 -11.16 7.07
C PRO A 66 -9.80 -11.18 5.65
N SER A 67 -9.96 -12.31 4.96
CA SER A 67 -9.59 -12.46 3.55
C SER A 67 -10.31 -11.45 2.66
N PHE A 68 -9.63 -11.00 1.61
CA PHE A 68 -10.26 -10.18 0.57
C PHE A 68 -11.49 -10.91 -0.02
N ASN A 69 -12.65 -10.24 0.01
CA ASN A 69 -13.95 -10.82 -0.28
C ASN A 69 -14.89 -9.83 -0.99
N PRO A 70 -14.93 -9.84 -2.34
CA PRO A 70 -15.87 -9.07 -3.15
C PRO A 70 -17.35 -9.26 -2.81
N SER A 71 -17.75 -10.36 -2.17
CA SER A 71 -19.15 -10.59 -1.78
C SER A 71 -19.66 -9.58 -0.74
N LEU A 72 -18.75 -8.88 -0.04
CA LEU A 72 -19.09 -7.76 0.86
C LEU A 72 -19.69 -6.55 0.13
N LEU A 73 -19.58 -6.47 -1.19
CA LEU A 73 -20.24 -5.44 -1.97
C LEU A 73 -21.75 -5.63 -2.12
N GLU A 74 -22.29 -6.77 -1.64
CA GLU A 74 -23.72 -7.10 -1.69
C GLU A 74 -24.31 -7.03 -3.12
N ASN A 75 -23.45 -7.18 -4.13
CA ASN A 75 -23.84 -7.22 -5.54
C ASN A 75 -23.82 -8.68 -6.03
N PRO A 76 -24.97 -9.28 -6.39
CA PRO A 76 -25.03 -10.69 -6.79
C PRO A 76 -24.19 -11.03 -8.03
N VAL A 77 -24.07 -10.09 -8.98
CA VAL A 77 -23.29 -10.31 -10.21
C VAL A 77 -21.79 -10.38 -9.87
N VAL A 78 -21.32 -9.46 -9.03
CA VAL A 78 -19.91 -9.45 -8.58
C VAL A 78 -19.60 -10.68 -7.74
N THR A 79 -20.52 -11.06 -6.84
CA THR A 79 -20.40 -12.26 -6.00
C THR A 79 -20.29 -13.52 -6.86
N GLU A 80 -21.20 -13.73 -7.81
CA GLU A 80 -21.17 -14.91 -8.67
C GLU A 80 -19.91 -14.94 -9.55
N ALA A 81 -19.49 -13.78 -10.09
CA ALA A 81 -18.26 -13.70 -10.88
C ALA A 81 -17.02 -14.09 -10.05
N TRP A 82 -16.92 -13.60 -8.82
CA TRP A 82 -15.82 -13.92 -7.90
C TRP A 82 -15.80 -15.40 -7.53
N GLU A 83 -16.95 -15.94 -7.10
CA GLU A 83 -17.05 -17.32 -6.68
C GLU A 83 -16.85 -18.31 -7.84
N SER A 84 -17.41 -17.99 -9.02
CA SER A 84 -17.21 -18.78 -10.23
C SER A 84 -15.74 -18.82 -10.64
N TRP A 85 -15.04 -17.68 -10.60
CA TRP A 85 -13.61 -17.61 -10.88
C TRP A 85 -12.77 -18.43 -9.88
N GLN A 86 -13.10 -18.38 -8.59
CA GLN A 86 -12.40 -19.16 -7.57
C GLN A 86 -12.55 -20.67 -7.78
N ARG A 87 -13.72 -21.15 -8.23
CA ARG A 87 -14.02 -22.57 -8.44
C ARG A 87 -13.43 -23.17 -9.72
N GLN A 88 -12.71 -22.40 -10.55
CA GLN A 88 -12.21 -22.87 -11.84
C GLN A 88 -11.18 -24.00 -11.72
N ASP A 89 -10.27 -23.94 -10.73
CA ASP A 89 -9.24 -24.95 -10.49
C ASP A 89 -8.65 -24.81 -9.08
N ASP A 90 -7.93 -25.84 -8.61
CA ASP A 90 -7.17 -25.77 -7.37
C ASP A 90 -6.11 -24.66 -7.42
N ILE A 91 -5.82 -24.02 -6.29
CA ILE A 91 -4.79 -22.99 -6.17
C ILE A 91 -3.65 -23.55 -5.33
N ASN A 92 -2.52 -23.84 -5.98
CA ASN A 92 -1.33 -24.39 -5.30
C ASN A 92 -0.24 -23.34 -5.13
N HIS A 93 -0.18 -22.37 -6.05
CA HIS A 93 0.85 -21.36 -6.07
C HIS A 93 0.22 -19.97 -6.15
N VAL A 94 0.56 -19.10 -5.19
CA VAL A 94 0.08 -17.71 -5.18
C VAL A 94 1.28 -16.78 -5.38
N VAL A 95 1.15 -15.87 -6.34
CA VAL A 95 2.09 -14.77 -6.57
C VAL A 95 1.42 -13.47 -6.18
N LEU A 96 1.99 -12.74 -5.22
CA LEU A 96 1.57 -11.38 -4.91
C LEU A 96 2.51 -10.39 -5.59
N LEU A 97 2.04 -9.78 -6.68
CA LEU A 97 2.72 -8.71 -7.40
C LEU A 97 2.18 -7.35 -6.96
N ILE A 98 3.04 -6.55 -6.34
CA ILE A 98 2.74 -5.17 -6.00
C ILE A 98 3.48 -4.24 -6.98
N MET A 99 2.72 -3.48 -7.76
CA MET A 99 3.25 -2.43 -8.63
C MET A 99 3.11 -1.08 -7.90
N ASP A 100 4.23 -0.51 -7.49
CA ASP A 100 4.26 0.71 -6.67
C ASP A 100 3.59 1.89 -7.37
N ALA A 101 2.71 2.59 -6.66
CA ALA A 101 1.97 3.77 -7.14
C ALA A 101 1.12 3.55 -8.41
N PHE A 102 0.75 2.30 -8.73
CA PHE A 102 -0.06 2.00 -9.93
C PHE A 102 -1.55 1.96 -9.62
N GLY A 103 -2.13 3.12 -9.31
CA GLY A 103 -3.54 3.22 -8.93
C GLY A 103 -4.51 2.76 -10.02
N TYR A 104 -5.73 2.42 -9.60
CA TYR A 104 -6.77 1.83 -10.45
C TYR A 104 -7.17 2.75 -11.61
N ASP A 105 -7.38 4.05 -11.34
CA ASP A 105 -7.76 5.02 -12.35
C ASP A 105 -6.64 5.18 -13.39
N GLN A 106 -5.38 5.22 -12.95
CA GLN A 106 -4.23 5.29 -13.83
C GLN A 106 -4.15 4.05 -14.74
N LEU A 107 -4.37 2.85 -14.18
CA LEU A 107 -4.43 1.61 -14.95
C LEU A 107 -5.56 1.63 -15.98
N GLN A 108 -6.77 2.07 -15.61
CA GLN A 108 -7.88 2.20 -16.56
C GLN A 108 -7.55 3.13 -17.72
N THR A 109 -6.95 4.30 -17.44
CA THR A 109 -6.55 5.26 -18.48
C THR A 109 -5.52 4.65 -19.44
N VAL A 110 -4.43 4.08 -18.94
CA VAL A 110 -3.36 3.52 -19.80
C VAL A 110 -3.82 2.28 -20.59
N MET A 111 -4.76 1.50 -20.06
CA MET A 111 -5.41 0.41 -20.83
C MET A 111 -6.30 0.95 -21.95
N ALA A 112 -7.15 1.94 -21.64
CA ALA A 112 -8.08 2.53 -22.62
C ALA A 112 -7.35 3.25 -23.76
N GLU A 113 -6.20 3.86 -23.46
CA GLU A 113 -5.39 4.60 -24.43
C GLU A 113 -4.37 3.72 -25.18
N GLY A 114 -4.27 2.45 -24.81
CA GLY A 114 -3.45 1.46 -25.53
C GLY A 114 -1.98 1.42 -25.12
N ASP A 115 -1.61 2.06 -24.02
CA ASP A 115 -0.26 1.99 -23.43
C ASP A 115 -0.02 0.65 -22.71
N ALA A 116 -1.07 0.00 -22.21
CA ALA A 116 -1.01 -1.29 -21.49
C ALA A 116 -1.90 -2.40 -22.11
N PRO A 117 -1.67 -2.79 -23.39
CA PRO A 117 -2.52 -3.73 -24.08
C PRO A 117 -2.47 -5.16 -23.50
N GLY A 118 -1.35 -5.59 -22.90
CA GLY A 118 -1.24 -6.89 -22.25
C GLY A 118 -2.15 -7.01 -21.03
N LEU A 119 -2.12 -6.01 -20.16
CA LEU A 119 -2.98 -5.88 -18.98
C LEU A 119 -4.45 -5.73 -19.39
N ALA A 120 -4.75 -4.95 -20.44
CA ALA A 120 -6.12 -4.83 -20.96
C ALA A 120 -6.69 -6.19 -21.40
N ILE A 121 -5.89 -6.99 -22.11
CA ILE A 121 -6.27 -8.36 -22.51
C ILE A 121 -6.42 -9.27 -21.28
N ALA A 122 -5.48 -9.20 -20.33
CA ALA A 122 -5.50 -10.03 -19.14
C ALA A 122 -6.75 -9.73 -18.28
N CYS A 123 -7.06 -8.46 -18.01
CA CYS A 123 -8.21 -8.04 -17.22
C CYS A 123 -9.55 -8.42 -17.87
N GLY A 124 -9.61 -8.48 -19.21
CA GLY A 124 -10.81 -8.88 -19.95
C GLY A 124 -10.92 -10.39 -20.22
N SER A 125 -9.96 -11.20 -19.75
CA SER A 125 -9.92 -12.65 -19.99
C SER A 125 -10.83 -13.41 -19.01
N PRO A 126 -11.41 -14.56 -19.39
CA PRO A 126 -12.10 -15.46 -18.44
C PRO A 126 -11.18 -16.01 -17.32
N GLN A 127 -9.87 -15.90 -17.51
CA GLN A 127 -8.84 -16.23 -16.51
C GLN A 127 -8.74 -15.18 -15.38
N ALA A 128 -9.39 -14.03 -15.52
CA ALA A 128 -9.29 -12.91 -14.60
C ALA A 128 -10.56 -12.68 -13.80
N PHE A 129 -10.37 -12.24 -12.57
CA PHE A 129 -11.32 -11.40 -11.84
C PHE A 129 -10.66 -10.06 -11.56
N PHE A 130 -11.27 -8.96 -12.00
CA PHE A 130 -10.71 -7.62 -11.93
C PHE A 130 -11.72 -6.61 -11.36
N MET A 131 -11.33 -5.90 -10.30
CA MET A 131 -12.08 -4.81 -9.67
C MET A 131 -11.12 -3.84 -8.97
N PRO A 132 -11.55 -2.62 -8.60
CA PRO A 132 -10.77 -1.81 -7.67
C PRO A 132 -10.79 -2.42 -6.27
N ALA A 133 -9.74 -2.15 -5.51
CA ALA A 133 -9.66 -2.31 -4.07
C ALA A 133 -9.16 -1.01 -3.44
N THR A 134 -9.20 -0.91 -2.12
CA THR A 134 -8.66 0.24 -1.39
C THR A 134 -7.23 0.00 -0.91
N SER A 135 -6.40 1.04 -0.92
CA SER A 135 -5.15 1.08 -0.17
C SER A 135 -5.43 1.17 1.34
N VAL A 136 -4.37 1.24 2.13
CA VAL A 136 -4.41 1.54 3.56
C VAL A 136 -4.24 3.04 3.79
N PHE A 137 -4.45 3.51 5.02
CA PHE A 137 -4.17 4.90 5.38
C PHE A 137 -3.10 5.01 6.48
N PRO A 138 -2.07 5.88 6.30
CA PRO A 138 -1.77 6.65 5.09
C PRO A 138 -1.43 5.76 3.88
N SER A 139 -1.84 6.18 2.68
CA SER A 139 -1.62 5.47 1.42
C SER A 139 -0.18 5.67 0.92
N THR A 140 0.77 5.04 1.62
CA THR A 140 2.21 5.20 1.39
C THR A 140 2.92 3.85 1.47
N THR A 141 3.94 3.67 0.64
CA THR A 141 4.69 2.43 0.43
C THR A 141 5.05 1.73 1.74
N ALA A 142 5.67 2.42 2.71
CA ALA A 142 6.13 1.78 3.95
C ALA A 142 4.96 1.19 4.77
N THR A 143 3.84 1.91 4.85
CA THR A 143 2.63 1.48 5.54
C THR A 143 2.00 0.30 4.80
N ALA A 144 1.73 0.48 3.51
CA ALA A 144 1.06 -0.48 2.64
C ALA A 144 1.83 -1.81 2.50
N LEU A 145 3.15 -1.76 2.29
CA LEU A 145 3.98 -2.97 2.22
C LEU A 145 4.05 -3.69 3.56
N THR A 146 3.96 -2.97 4.69
CA THR A 146 3.88 -3.62 6.00
C THR A 146 2.55 -4.34 6.17
N SER A 147 1.43 -3.72 5.79
CA SER A 147 0.12 -4.39 5.79
C SER A 147 0.12 -5.62 4.85
N ALA A 148 0.71 -5.50 3.66
CA ALA A 148 0.86 -6.58 2.71
C ALA A 148 1.73 -7.74 3.25
N ALA A 149 2.76 -7.42 4.04
CA ALA A 149 3.64 -8.41 4.63
C ALA A 149 3.10 -9.03 5.93
N THR A 150 2.09 -8.42 6.56
CA THR A 150 1.60 -8.88 7.88
C THR A 150 0.15 -9.35 7.85
N ALA A 151 -0.63 -9.06 6.81
CA ALA A 151 -2.08 -9.23 6.80
C ALA A 151 -2.79 -8.48 7.96
N HIS A 152 -2.18 -7.40 8.45
CA HIS A 152 -2.71 -6.56 9.53
C HIS A 152 -2.88 -5.12 9.07
N ALA A 153 -3.79 -4.39 9.71
CA ALA A 153 -3.97 -2.96 9.42
C ALA A 153 -2.86 -2.11 10.09
N PRO A 154 -2.69 -0.84 9.65
CA PRO A 154 -1.73 0.10 10.25
C PRO A 154 -1.84 0.26 11.77
N ALA A 155 -3.05 0.18 12.32
CA ALA A 155 -3.32 0.21 13.76
C ALA A 155 -2.58 -0.89 14.53
N GLN A 156 -2.36 -2.05 13.92
CA GLN A 156 -1.74 -3.20 14.56
C GLN A 156 -0.22 -3.26 14.31
N HIS A 157 0.26 -2.95 13.10
CA HIS A 157 1.70 -3.00 12.82
C HIS A 157 2.46 -1.69 13.13
N GLY A 158 1.74 -0.58 13.29
CA GLY A 158 2.27 0.72 13.72
C GLY A 158 3.19 1.44 12.73
N ILE A 159 3.35 0.95 11.50
CA ILE A 159 4.14 1.67 10.49
C ILE A 159 3.21 2.71 9.85
N MET A 160 3.33 3.96 10.28
CA MET A 160 2.37 5.02 9.93
C MET A 160 2.88 5.97 8.83
N GLY A 161 3.90 5.57 8.08
CA GLY A 161 4.44 6.33 6.96
C GLY A 161 5.95 6.26 6.88
N THR A 162 6.54 7.07 6.02
CA THR A 162 8.00 7.10 5.81
C THR A 162 8.76 7.74 6.97
N ARG A 163 8.10 8.60 7.74
CA ARG A 163 8.65 9.27 8.91
C ARG A 163 7.65 9.27 10.05
N ALA A 164 8.07 8.78 11.21
CA ALA A 164 7.28 8.80 12.42
C ALA A 164 8.14 9.12 13.64
N TYR A 165 7.53 9.66 14.69
CA TYR A 165 8.15 9.76 15.99
C TYR A 165 8.26 8.36 16.62
N VAL A 166 9.44 8.00 17.11
CA VAL A 166 9.74 6.69 17.69
C VAL A 166 10.20 6.90 19.13
N ARG A 167 9.37 6.49 20.09
CA ARG A 167 9.60 6.73 21.52
C ARG A 167 10.88 6.07 22.03
N GLU A 168 11.24 4.92 21.48
CA GLU A 168 12.39 4.09 21.86
C GLU A 168 13.72 4.85 21.68
N VAL A 169 13.75 5.78 20.73
CA VAL A 169 14.90 6.67 20.48
C VAL A 169 14.59 8.15 20.72
N GLY A 170 13.37 8.47 21.17
CA GLY A 170 12.92 9.83 21.46
C GLY A 170 13.02 10.81 20.29
N SER A 171 12.94 10.33 19.04
CA SER A 171 13.18 11.14 17.84
C SER A 171 12.28 10.70 16.68
N ILE A 172 12.13 11.59 15.70
CA ILE A 172 11.62 11.21 14.38
C ILE A 172 12.64 10.30 13.71
N VAL A 173 12.16 9.23 13.08
CA VAL A 173 12.96 8.27 12.32
C VAL A 173 12.44 8.22 10.88
N ASN A 174 13.35 8.25 9.90
CA ASN A 174 13.04 7.92 8.52
C ASN A 174 13.11 6.40 8.35
N PHE A 175 11.97 5.75 8.13
CA PHE A 175 11.90 4.28 8.03
C PHE A 175 12.49 3.71 6.74
N LEU A 176 12.62 4.50 5.68
CA LEU A 176 13.25 4.04 4.43
C LEU A 176 14.77 3.94 4.55
N ARG A 177 15.40 4.91 5.24
CA ARG A 177 16.85 4.97 5.42
C ARG A 177 17.32 4.47 6.79
N TRP A 178 16.38 4.28 7.72
CA TRP A 178 16.62 3.99 9.12
C TRP A 178 17.47 5.03 9.85
N THR A 179 17.34 6.30 9.47
CA THR A 179 18.15 7.40 10.00
C THR A 179 17.33 8.31 10.91
N PRO A 180 17.98 9.07 11.82
CA PRO A 180 17.30 10.15 12.51
C PRO A 180 16.72 11.17 11.53
N GLY A 181 15.52 11.68 11.82
CA GLY A 181 14.87 12.74 11.04
C GLY A 181 15.23 14.16 11.47
N LEU A 182 15.77 14.32 12.69
CA LEU A 182 16.11 15.62 13.30
C LEU A 182 17.61 15.83 13.52
N SER A 183 18.47 14.96 12.99
CA SER A 183 19.92 14.98 13.23
C SER A 183 20.69 15.51 12.02
N PRO A 184 21.81 16.23 12.23
CA PRO A 184 22.71 16.61 11.12
C PRO A 184 23.41 15.40 10.49
N THR A 185 23.39 14.22 11.13
CA THR A 185 23.92 12.99 10.55
C THR A 185 22.85 12.18 9.83
N SER A 186 23.24 11.58 8.71
CA SER A 186 22.48 10.58 7.96
C SER A 186 22.92 9.15 8.26
N THR A 187 23.68 8.93 9.35
CA THR A 187 24.06 7.59 9.79
C THR A 187 22.81 6.81 10.25
N PRO A 188 22.55 5.62 9.69
CA PRO A 188 21.46 4.77 10.17
C PRO A 188 21.64 4.34 11.62
N TYR A 189 20.54 4.11 12.33
CA TYR A 189 20.58 3.55 13.68
C TYR A 189 21.20 2.13 13.65
N PRO A 190 22.13 1.82 14.55
CA PRO A 190 22.61 0.44 14.70
C PRO A 190 21.50 -0.44 15.28
N ASP A 191 21.53 -1.73 14.95
CA ASP A 191 20.55 -2.72 15.45
C ASP A 191 20.47 -2.79 16.98
N SER A 192 21.55 -2.45 17.69
CA SER A 192 21.58 -2.40 19.16
C SER A 192 20.74 -1.26 19.75
N GLN A 193 20.44 -0.23 18.95
CA GLN A 193 19.63 0.91 19.35
C GLN A 193 18.20 0.80 18.80
N LEU A 194 18.07 0.40 17.53
CA LEU A 194 16.77 0.24 16.88
C LEU A 194 16.87 -0.87 15.82
N ASN A 195 16.36 -2.06 16.12
CA ASN A 195 16.44 -3.22 15.23
C ASN A 195 15.21 -3.33 14.31
N PRO A 196 15.36 -3.19 12.98
CA PRO A 196 14.25 -3.36 12.05
C PRO A 196 13.56 -4.73 12.14
N ASP A 197 14.31 -5.81 12.36
CA ASP A 197 13.78 -7.19 12.34
C ASP A 197 12.74 -7.45 13.46
N LYS A 198 12.68 -6.58 14.47
CA LYS A 198 11.80 -6.68 15.64
C LYS A 198 10.87 -5.47 15.81
N PHE A 199 10.86 -4.56 14.84
CA PHE A 199 10.20 -3.27 14.98
C PHE A 199 8.68 -3.32 14.78
N VAL A 200 8.21 -4.31 14.02
CA VAL A 200 6.79 -4.56 13.77
C VAL A 200 6.27 -5.55 14.81
N PRO A 201 5.26 -5.17 15.64
CA PRO A 201 4.84 -5.97 16.80
C PRO A 201 3.83 -7.08 16.48
N VAL A 202 3.60 -7.37 15.19
CA VAL A 202 2.67 -8.41 14.74
C VAL A 202 3.39 -9.50 13.98
N PRO A 203 2.88 -10.75 13.99
CA PRO A 203 3.42 -11.82 13.18
C PRO A 203 3.40 -11.45 11.69
N ASN A 204 4.40 -11.94 10.97
CA ASN A 204 4.55 -11.68 9.54
C ASN A 204 3.98 -12.86 8.71
N LEU A 205 3.41 -12.55 7.55
CA LEU A 205 2.90 -13.50 6.57
C LEU A 205 3.94 -14.56 6.20
N TYR A 206 5.17 -14.14 5.93
CA TYR A 206 6.22 -15.04 5.46
C TYR A 206 6.57 -16.09 6.51
N LEU A 207 6.72 -15.67 7.78
CA LEU A 207 6.97 -16.60 8.89
C LEU A 207 5.82 -17.58 9.07
N THR A 208 4.59 -17.09 8.96
CA THR A 208 3.38 -17.91 9.12
C THR A 208 3.27 -18.98 8.04
N LEU A 209 3.52 -18.61 6.78
CA LEU A 209 3.51 -19.55 5.66
C LEU A 209 4.67 -20.55 5.75
N GLU A 210 5.86 -20.11 6.15
CA GLU A 210 7.02 -20.98 6.36
C GLU A 210 6.77 -22.03 7.44
N ASP A 211 6.18 -21.63 8.58
CA ASP A 211 5.83 -22.55 9.67
C ASP A 211 4.79 -23.59 9.24
N ALA A 212 3.87 -23.21 8.35
CA ALA A 212 2.90 -24.10 7.73
C ALA A 212 3.49 -25.00 6.60
N GLY A 213 4.80 -24.90 6.33
CA GLY A 213 5.48 -25.73 5.31
C GLY A 213 5.27 -25.27 3.87
N VAL A 214 4.81 -24.04 3.64
CA VAL A 214 4.69 -23.45 2.30
C VAL A 214 6.09 -23.03 1.78
N ASP A 215 6.38 -23.25 0.50
CA ASP A 215 7.61 -22.73 -0.14
C ASP A 215 7.46 -21.23 -0.39
N VAL A 216 8.08 -20.41 0.46
CA VAL A 216 7.99 -18.95 0.41
C VAL A 216 9.20 -18.33 -0.27
N GLY A 217 8.96 -17.44 -1.23
CA GLY A 217 10.01 -16.71 -1.95
C GLY A 217 9.72 -15.22 -2.10
N ILE A 218 10.78 -14.44 -2.24
CA ILE A 218 10.72 -13.00 -2.53
C ILE A 218 11.56 -12.73 -3.77
N VAL A 219 10.98 -12.07 -4.76
CA VAL A 219 11.69 -11.55 -5.93
C VAL A 219 11.60 -10.03 -5.86
N ASN A 220 12.71 -9.36 -5.57
CA ASN A 220 12.65 -7.92 -5.27
C ASN A 220 13.89 -7.18 -5.78
N TRP A 221 13.77 -5.86 -5.95
CA TRP A 221 14.85 -5.05 -6.49
C TRP A 221 16.09 -5.12 -5.60
N ARG A 222 17.26 -5.26 -6.23
CA ARG A 222 18.53 -5.49 -5.54
C ARG A 222 18.85 -4.45 -4.46
N ASN A 223 18.50 -3.19 -4.68
CA ASN A 223 18.81 -2.12 -3.74
C ASN A 223 17.91 -2.11 -2.50
N PHE A 224 16.84 -2.93 -2.47
CA PHE A 224 16.04 -3.12 -1.25
C PHE A 224 16.57 -4.25 -0.36
N ARG A 225 17.53 -5.05 -0.81
CA ARG A 225 18.05 -6.17 -0.02
C ARG A 225 18.72 -5.67 1.25
N GLY A 226 18.19 -6.05 2.41
CA GLY A 226 18.75 -5.70 3.72
C GLY A 226 18.51 -4.25 4.16
N THR A 227 17.69 -3.48 3.43
CA THR A 227 17.19 -2.20 3.92
C THR A 227 16.28 -2.40 5.14
N SER A 228 16.03 -1.33 5.91
CA SER A 228 15.11 -1.39 7.04
C SER A 228 13.73 -1.89 6.63
N VAL A 229 13.20 -1.42 5.50
CA VAL A 229 11.89 -1.85 4.98
C VAL A 229 11.86 -3.35 4.73
N SER A 230 12.79 -3.89 3.94
CA SER A 230 12.80 -5.33 3.68
C SER A 230 13.06 -6.16 4.94
N ARG A 231 13.79 -5.63 5.91
CA ARG A 231 14.03 -6.30 7.19
C ARG A 231 12.78 -6.35 8.06
N PHE A 232 12.10 -5.22 8.29
CA PHE A 232 10.90 -5.21 9.12
C PHE A 232 9.70 -5.87 8.41
N THR A 233 9.63 -5.84 7.08
CA THR A 233 8.59 -6.56 6.33
C THR A 233 8.90 -8.03 6.17
N THR A 234 10.12 -8.52 6.42
CA THR A 234 10.40 -9.96 6.42
C THR A 234 10.45 -10.55 7.83
N GLY A 235 10.63 -9.74 8.87
CA GLY A 235 10.65 -10.20 10.27
C GLY A 235 11.69 -11.30 10.52
N GLY A 236 12.74 -11.37 9.71
CA GLY A 236 13.76 -12.42 9.81
C GLY A 236 13.40 -13.78 9.18
N ALA A 237 12.30 -13.88 8.43
CA ALA A 237 11.89 -15.07 7.68
C ALA A 237 12.98 -15.64 6.76
N GLN A 238 12.92 -16.94 6.44
CA GLN A 238 13.84 -17.55 5.49
C GLN A 238 13.68 -16.96 4.08
N ALA A 239 12.47 -16.53 3.71
CA ALA A 239 12.14 -15.83 2.48
C ALA A 239 12.91 -14.52 2.34
N GLY A 240 13.17 -13.80 3.45
CA GLY A 240 14.02 -12.61 3.46
C GLY A 240 15.52 -12.90 3.41
N LYS A 241 15.92 -14.18 3.53
CA LYS A 241 17.32 -14.63 3.60
C LYS A 241 17.66 -15.52 2.40
N LYS A 242 17.34 -16.81 2.50
CA LYS A 242 17.64 -17.84 1.50
C LYS A 242 16.64 -17.83 0.34
N GLY A 243 15.38 -17.45 0.61
CA GLY A 243 14.32 -17.34 -0.40
C GLY A 243 14.28 -16.00 -1.14
N TYR A 244 15.23 -15.08 -0.85
CA TYR A 244 15.29 -13.76 -1.47
C TYR A 244 16.13 -13.80 -2.74
N VAL A 245 15.49 -13.57 -3.88
CA VAL A 245 16.12 -13.40 -5.19
C VAL A 245 16.09 -11.92 -5.55
N ASP A 246 17.28 -11.32 -5.74
CA ASP A 246 17.36 -9.95 -6.24
C ASP A 246 17.28 -9.87 -7.77
N TYR A 247 16.77 -8.75 -8.27
CA TYR A 247 16.79 -8.40 -9.70
C TYR A 247 17.35 -7.00 -9.94
N LEU A 248 17.83 -6.76 -11.17
CA LEU A 248 18.37 -5.47 -11.62
C LEU A 248 17.33 -4.56 -12.29
N THR A 249 16.51 -5.13 -13.18
CA THR A 249 15.42 -4.44 -13.90
C THR A 249 14.11 -5.21 -13.71
N ALA A 250 12.97 -4.56 -13.94
CA ALA A 250 11.66 -5.24 -13.84
C ALA A 250 11.55 -6.45 -14.78
N SER A 251 12.15 -6.38 -15.98
CA SER A 251 12.23 -7.52 -16.90
C SER A 251 13.03 -8.70 -16.33
N ASP A 252 14.16 -8.44 -15.68
CA ASP A 252 14.92 -9.46 -14.94
C ASP A 252 14.07 -10.03 -13.79
N GLY A 253 13.38 -9.17 -13.03
CA GLY A 253 12.44 -9.60 -11.98
C GLY A 253 11.38 -10.57 -12.47
N PHE A 254 10.73 -10.28 -13.60
CA PHE A 254 9.76 -11.20 -14.19
C PHE A 254 10.39 -12.50 -14.70
N VAL A 255 11.62 -12.47 -15.22
CA VAL A 255 12.37 -13.70 -15.58
C VAL A 255 12.67 -14.54 -14.34
N GLN A 256 13.14 -13.94 -13.25
CA GLN A 256 13.41 -14.65 -11.99
C GLN A 256 12.14 -15.30 -11.43
N LEU A 257 11.03 -14.57 -11.46
CA LEU A 257 9.72 -15.08 -11.06
C LEU A 257 9.29 -16.27 -11.93
N ARG A 258 9.33 -16.13 -13.27
CA ARG A 258 9.01 -17.24 -14.18
C ARG A 258 9.84 -18.47 -13.86
N ASN A 259 11.16 -18.33 -13.74
CA ASN A 259 12.07 -19.44 -13.49
C ASN A 259 11.73 -20.16 -12.17
N ARG A 260 11.40 -19.40 -11.12
CA ARG A 260 10.92 -19.98 -9.86
C ARG A 260 9.64 -20.78 -10.04
N LEU A 261 8.64 -20.24 -10.76
CA LEU A 261 7.36 -20.89 -10.99
C LEU A 261 7.45 -22.16 -11.87
N LEU A 262 8.35 -22.15 -12.84
CA LEU A 262 8.65 -23.34 -13.66
C LEU A 262 9.35 -24.43 -12.83
N ASN A 263 10.30 -24.05 -11.96
CA ASN A 263 10.97 -25.02 -11.07
C ASN A 263 9.99 -25.65 -10.05
N LEU A 264 8.98 -24.89 -9.60
CA LEU A 264 7.93 -25.43 -8.73
C LEU A 264 7.06 -26.48 -9.44
N GLN A 265 6.88 -26.35 -10.75
CA GLN A 265 6.14 -27.34 -11.56
C GLN A 265 6.82 -28.71 -11.52
N GLU A 266 8.14 -28.73 -11.67
CA GLU A 266 8.92 -29.97 -11.65
C GLU A 266 8.77 -30.70 -10.32
N LYS A 267 8.73 -29.96 -9.21
CA LYS A 267 8.45 -30.50 -7.87
C LYS A 267 6.99 -30.95 -7.70
N SER A 268 6.04 -30.22 -8.26
CA SER A 268 4.59 -30.51 -8.12
C SER A 268 4.18 -31.85 -8.72
N LEU A 269 4.83 -32.26 -9.82
CA LEU A 269 4.66 -33.59 -10.39
C LEU A 269 5.07 -34.72 -9.43
N GLN A 270 5.81 -34.44 -8.36
CA GLN A 270 6.30 -35.41 -7.39
C GLN A 270 5.56 -35.31 -6.04
N GLU A 271 5.32 -34.09 -5.53
CA GLU A 271 4.96 -33.87 -4.13
C GLU A 271 3.75 -32.93 -3.90
N LYS A 272 3.20 -32.29 -4.94
CA LYS A 272 2.16 -31.23 -4.86
C LYS A 272 2.45 -30.13 -3.79
N PRO A 273 3.60 -29.43 -3.83
CA PRO A 273 3.93 -28.42 -2.85
C PRO A 273 3.09 -27.16 -3.07
N LYS A 274 2.74 -26.50 -1.97
CA LYS A 274 2.16 -25.16 -1.98
C LYS A 274 3.25 -24.10 -1.94
N SER A 275 3.07 -22.98 -2.63
CA SER A 275 4.06 -21.89 -2.60
C SER A 275 3.44 -20.49 -2.57
N PHE A 276 4.15 -19.57 -1.94
CA PHE A 276 3.87 -18.14 -2.02
C PHE A 276 5.10 -17.40 -2.57
N THR A 277 4.90 -16.51 -3.53
CA THR A 277 5.98 -15.64 -4.01
C THR A 277 5.54 -14.19 -4.01
N HIS A 278 6.26 -13.34 -3.28
CA HIS A 278 6.08 -11.89 -3.34
C HIS A 278 7.03 -11.28 -4.37
N ILE A 279 6.51 -10.41 -5.23
CA ILE A 279 7.30 -9.57 -6.13
C ILE A 279 6.82 -8.12 -6.02
N TYR A 280 7.76 -7.19 -6.00
CA TYR A 280 7.48 -5.76 -5.90
C TYR A 280 8.23 -5.01 -7.00
N ILE A 281 7.55 -4.11 -7.70
CA ILE A 281 8.07 -3.32 -8.82
C ILE A 281 7.96 -1.82 -8.48
N PRO A 282 9.07 -1.13 -8.16
CA PRO A 282 9.06 0.26 -7.65
C PRO A 282 9.01 1.34 -8.74
N ASN A 283 9.04 0.95 -10.01
CA ASN A 283 9.43 1.85 -11.10
C ASN A 283 8.45 3.01 -11.32
N LEU A 284 7.14 2.76 -11.21
CA LEU A 284 6.11 3.73 -11.56
C LEU A 284 6.00 4.86 -10.55
N ASP A 285 6.19 4.58 -9.26
CA ASP A 285 6.24 5.60 -8.21
C ASP A 285 7.35 6.64 -8.44
N SER A 286 8.56 6.15 -8.76
CA SER A 286 9.70 7.02 -9.07
C SER A 286 9.44 7.89 -10.31
N ALA A 287 8.81 7.33 -11.35
CA ALA A 287 8.46 8.07 -12.55
C ALA A 287 7.39 9.14 -12.26
N ALA A 288 6.35 8.77 -11.51
CA ALA A 288 5.23 9.65 -11.19
C ALA A 288 5.62 10.78 -10.22
N HIS A 289 6.47 10.51 -9.22
CA HIS A 289 7.03 11.56 -8.36
C HIS A 289 7.83 12.60 -9.15
N ARG A 290 8.59 12.15 -10.16
CA ARG A 290 9.49 13.03 -10.93
C ARG A 290 8.81 13.77 -12.07
N TYR A 291 7.93 13.10 -12.80
CA TYR A 291 7.34 13.61 -14.05
C TYR A 291 5.83 13.79 -14.00
N GLY A 292 5.18 13.28 -12.94
CA GLY A 292 3.73 13.25 -12.78
C GLY A 292 3.11 11.93 -13.26
N PRO A 293 2.05 11.44 -12.59
CA PRO A 293 1.23 10.33 -13.10
C PRO A 293 0.70 10.65 -14.50
N LEU A 294 0.61 9.63 -15.36
CA LEU A 294 0.12 9.73 -16.75
C LEU A 294 0.92 10.66 -17.68
N SER A 295 2.10 11.13 -17.27
CA SER A 295 3.06 11.80 -18.16
C SER A 295 3.63 10.85 -19.22
N ASP A 296 4.23 11.38 -20.28
CA ASP A 296 4.85 10.57 -21.35
C ASP A 296 5.89 9.57 -20.80
N CYS A 297 6.71 10.01 -19.83
CA CYS A 297 7.69 9.14 -19.17
C CYS A 297 7.01 8.04 -18.35
N TYR A 298 5.92 8.36 -17.64
CA TYR A 298 5.15 7.37 -16.89
C TYR A 298 4.52 6.33 -17.84
N ARG A 299 3.90 6.76 -18.93
CA ARG A 299 3.27 5.89 -19.93
C ARG A 299 4.27 4.96 -20.61
N ALA A 300 5.45 5.48 -20.96
CA ALA A 300 6.53 4.67 -21.52
C ALA A 300 7.02 3.58 -20.54
N GLU A 301 7.07 3.89 -19.24
CA GLU A 301 7.42 2.90 -18.22
C GLU A 301 6.30 1.85 -18.08
N VAL A 302 5.03 2.26 -18.05
CA VAL A 302 3.88 1.34 -18.06
C VAL A 302 3.95 0.40 -19.25
N ALA A 303 4.17 0.91 -20.47
CA ALA A 303 4.25 0.09 -21.68
C ALA A 303 5.41 -0.92 -21.62
N THR A 304 6.53 -0.53 -21.01
CA THR A 304 7.69 -1.41 -20.80
C THR A 304 7.36 -2.54 -19.84
N LEU A 305 6.71 -2.21 -18.71
CA LEU A 305 6.29 -3.18 -17.70
C LEU A 305 5.22 -4.13 -18.25
N ASP A 306 4.22 -3.61 -18.96
CA ASP A 306 3.15 -4.37 -19.62
C ASP A 306 3.72 -5.40 -20.61
N PHE A 307 4.62 -4.96 -21.49
CA PHE A 307 5.28 -5.84 -22.44
C PHE A 307 6.07 -6.94 -21.75
N ALA A 308 6.86 -6.59 -20.73
CA ALA A 308 7.68 -7.55 -20.00
C ALA A 308 6.81 -8.55 -19.21
N LEU A 309 5.74 -8.09 -18.56
CA LEU A 309 4.79 -8.93 -17.83
C LEU A 309 4.13 -9.94 -18.77
N LYS A 310 3.66 -9.48 -19.92
CA LYS A 310 3.06 -10.34 -20.94
C LYS A 310 4.03 -11.40 -21.45
N ARG A 311 5.21 -10.96 -21.92
CA ARG A 311 6.20 -11.81 -22.56
C ARG A 311 6.83 -12.81 -21.60
N GLU A 312 7.12 -12.40 -20.36
CA GLU A 312 7.85 -13.24 -19.42
C GLU A 312 6.93 -14.03 -18.48
N LEU A 313 5.69 -13.61 -18.23
CA LEU A 313 4.75 -14.34 -17.37
C LEU A 313 3.50 -14.84 -18.11
N PHE A 314 2.66 -13.96 -18.68
CA PHE A 314 1.36 -14.37 -19.24
C PHE A 314 1.49 -15.39 -20.37
N GLU A 315 2.39 -15.17 -21.33
CA GLU A 315 2.56 -16.09 -22.46
C GLU A 315 3.24 -17.41 -22.08
N PRO A 316 4.37 -17.43 -21.32
CA PRO A 316 5.09 -18.67 -21.04
C PRO A 316 4.43 -19.57 -20.00
N LEU A 317 3.63 -18.99 -19.09
CA LEU A 317 2.93 -19.76 -18.05
C LEU A 317 1.51 -20.16 -18.48
N ARG A 318 1.09 -19.83 -19.70
CA ARG A 318 -0.26 -20.07 -20.19
C ARG A 318 -0.73 -21.52 -19.95
N GLY A 319 -1.86 -21.68 -19.27
CA GLY A 319 -2.44 -22.98 -18.92
C GLY A 319 -1.96 -23.56 -17.60
N ARG A 320 -1.22 -22.79 -16.80
CA ARG A 320 -0.92 -23.09 -15.40
C ARG A 320 -2.00 -22.51 -14.48
N SER A 321 -3.21 -23.06 -14.61
CA SER A 321 -4.38 -22.67 -13.81
C SER A 321 -4.20 -22.88 -12.31
N ASP A 322 -3.23 -23.68 -11.90
CA ASP A 322 -2.80 -23.92 -10.53
C ASP A 322 -1.98 -22.76 -9.91
N ILE A 323 -1.53 -21.81 -10.75
CA ILE A 323 -0.83 -20.59 -10.34
C ILE A 323 -1.78 -19.40 -10.47
N VAL A 324 -1.98 -18.69 -9.36
CA VAL A 324 -2.70 -17.42 -9.33
C VAL A 324 -1.72 -16.26 -9.15
N LEU A 325 -1.81 -15.27 -10.04
CA LEU A 325 -1.23 -13.95 -9.87
C LEU A 325 -2.26 -13.01 -9.25
N LEU A 326 -1.95 -12.47 -8.08
CA LEU A 326 -2.60 -11.32 -7.46
C LEU A 326 -1.78 -10.07 -7.80
N LEU A 327 -2.21 -9.31 -8.80
CA LEU A 327 -1.63 -8.00 -9.14
C LEU A 327 -2.42 -6.92 -8.42
N VAL A 328 -1.71 -6.18 -7.57
CA VAL A 328 -2.22 -5.02 -6.82
C VAL A 328 -1.22 -3.86 -6.88
N ALA A 329 -1.61 -2.71 -6.34
CA ALA A 329 -0.70 -1.63 -6.01
C ALA A 329 -0.71 -1.37 -4.50
N ASP A 330 0.34 -0.75 -3.97
CA ASP A 330 0.35 -0.25 -2.59
C ASP A 330 -0.53 1.00 -2.46
N HIS A 331 -0.48 1.91 -3.42
CA HIS A 331 -1.34 3.08 -3.54
C HIS A 331 -1.42 3.56 -5.00
N GLY A 332 -2.20 4.60 -5.26
CA GLY A 332 -2.11 5.41 -6.47
C GLY A 332 -1.32 6.70 -6.24
N GLN A 333 -1.42 7.65 -7.18
CA GLN A 333 -0.81 8.97 -7.08
C GLN A 333 -1.64 10.03 -7.79
N ARG A 334 -1.59 11.27 -7.28
CA ARG A 334 -2.17 12.43 -7.95
C ARG A 334 -1.13 13.51 -8.23
N MET A 335 -1.47 14.42 -9.13
CA MET A 335 -0.66 15.61 -9.37
C MET A 335 -0.75 16.56 -8.17
N ILE A 336 0.38 17.19 -7.83
CA ILE A 336 0.40 18.37 -6.97
C ILE A 336 -0.16 19.57 -7.73
N ASP A 337 -0.90 20.42 -7.03
CA ASP A 337 -1.27 21.76 -7.50
C ASP A 337 -0.28 22.76 -6.89
N PRO A 338 0.61 23.40 -7.69
CA PRO A 338 1.63 24.32 -7.18
C PRO A 338 1.07 25.50 -6.38
N ASP A 339 -0.16 25.92 -6.68
CA ASP A 339 -0.82 27.04 -5.98
C ASP A 339 -1.49 26.60 -4.67
N LYS A 340 -1.53 25.29 -4.40
CA LYS A 340 -2.15 24.69 -3.21
C LYS A 340 -1.14 23.91 -2.36
N VAL A 341 0.04 24.49 -2.18
CA VAL A 341 1.09 23.94 -1.30
C VAL A 341 1.20 24.79 -0.04
N LEU A 342 0.98 24.17 1.12
CA LEU A 342 1.22 24.80 2.42
C LEU A 342 2.50 24.27 3.05
N TRP A 343 3.35 25.17 3.53
CA TRP A 343 4.53 24.84 4.32
C TRP A 343 4.31 25.20 5.79
N LEU A 344 4.31 24.21 6.70
CA LEU A 344 4.14 24.45 8.14
C LEU A 344 5.21 25.38 8.71
N ASN A 345 6.37 25.49 8.06
CA ASN A 345 7.42 26.45 8.37
C ASN A 345 6.92 27.90 8.36
N HIS A 346 5.88 28.23 7.59
CA HIS A 346 5.27 29.56 7.53
C HIS A 346 4.16 29.75 8.57
N HIS A 347 3.91 28.77 9.44
CA HIS A 347 2.89 28.79 10.48
C HIS A 347 3.52 28.59 11.88
N PRO A 348 4.38 29.52 12.35
CA PRO A 348 5.11 29.37 13.60
C PRO A 348 4.20 29.30 14.84
N GLU A 349 3.02 29.91 14.79
CA GLU A 349 2.04 29.83 15.88
C GLU A 349 1.52 28.40 16.08
N LEU A 350 1.26 27.68 14.98
CA LEU A 350 0.91 26.26 15.03
C LEU A 350 2.11 25.40 15.43
N THR A 351 3.26 25.56 14.79
CA THR A 351 4.41 24.68 15.05
C THR A 351 5.00 24.82 16.45
N LYS A 352 4.86 25.99 17.10
CA LYS A 352 5.21 26.18 18.53
C LYS A 352 4.31 25.40 19.49
N CYS A 353 3.08 25.06 19.07
CA CYS A 353 2.17 24.21 19.84
C CYS A 353 2.63 22.74 19.84
N LEU A 354 3.55 22.35 18.96
CA LEU A 354 3.99 20.96 18.81
C LEU A 354 5.20 20.65 19.71
N CYS A 355 5.33 19.39 20.13
CA CYS A 355 6.49 18.89 20.86
C CYS A 355 7.59 18.35 19.93
N ALA A 356 7.24 17.99 18.71
CA ALA A 356 8.13 17.61 17.61
C ALA A 356 7.62 18.17 16.28
N PRO A 357 8.46 18.30 15.24
CA PRO A 357 7.97 18.58 13.88
C PRO A 357 6.92 17.57 13.45
N ALA A 358 6.01 17.99 12.55
CA ALA A 358 4.97 17.11 12.05
C ALA A 358 5.58 15.90 11.34
N THR A 359 4.97 14.74 11.57
CA THR A 359 5.35 13.47 10.94
C THR A 359 4.30 13.05 9.92
N GLY A 360 4.39 11.83 9.38
CA GLY A 360 3.51 11.35 8.32
C GLY A 360 3.87 11.93 6.95
N GLU A 361 2.89 11.93 6.05
CA GLU A 361 3.04 12.24 4.63
C GLU A 361 2.55 13.65 4.27
N SER A 362 2.83 14.10 3.05
CA SER A 362 2.35 15.42 2.59
C SER A 362 0.82 15.52 2.50
N GLN A 363 0.17 14.36 2.47
CA GLN A 363 -1.27 14.17 2.38
C GLN A 363 -1.93 13.71 3.69
N ALA A 364 -1.14 13.51 4.75
CA ALA A 364 -1.62 13.21 6.09
C ALA A 364 -0.53 13.54 7.12
N ARG A 365 -0.66 14.69 7.79
CA ARG A 365 0.31 15.12 8.81
C ARG A 365 -0.13 14.70 10.20
N PHE A 366 0.78 14.08 10.93
CA PHE A 366 0.57 13.73 12.33
C PHE A 366 1.23 14.76 13.22
N LEU A 367 0.40 15.46 13.99
CA LEU A 367 0.81 16.54 14.87
C LEU A 367 0.88 16.01 16.30
N HIS A 368 2.08 16.07 16.86
CA HIS A 368 2.36 15.73 18.25
C HIS A 368 2.25 17.00 19.06
N VAL A 369 1.10 17.20 19.68
CA VAL A 369 0.76 18.46 20.34
C VAL A 369 1.34 18.46 21.74
N ARG A 370 1.90 19.59 22.15
CA ARG A 370 2.41 19.77 23.51
C ARG A 370 1.23 19.76 24.49
N ALA A 371 1.38 19.07 25.60
CA ALA A 371 0.38 19.05 26.66
C ALA A 371 -0.06 20.47 27.06
N GLY A 372 -1.37 20.73 27.03
CA GLY A 372 -1.97 22.03 27.31
C GLY A 372 -1.96 23.02 26.13
N GLN A 373 -1.65 22.57 24.91
CA GLN A 373 -1.70 23.37 23.67
C GLN A 373 -2.73 22.84 22.65
N GLU A 374 -3.50 21.82 23.02
CA GLU A 374 -4.49 21.14 22.15
C GLU A 374 -5.52 22.13 21.63
N ASP A 375 -6.15 22.91 22.52
CA ASP A 375 -7.15 23.92 22.14
C ASP A 375 -6.56 25.03 21.27
N SER A 376 -5.30 25.43 21.54
CA SER A 376 -4.62 26.47 20.75
C SER A 376 -4.27 25.99 19.34
N ALA A 377 -3.80 24.74 19.20
CA ALA A 377 -3.52 24.14 17.91
C ALA A 377 -4.80 24.00 17.08
N ILE A 378 -5.88 23.46 17.68
CA ILE A 378 -7.19 23.32 17.02
C ILE A 378 -7.74 24.69 16.61
N ALA A 379 -7.74 25.68 17.51
CA ALA A 379 -8.25 27.02 17.22
C ALA A 379 -7.48 27.70 16.09
N TYR A 380 -6.16 27.55 16.04
CA TYR A 380 -5.34 28.07 14.95
C TYR A 380 -5.73 27.43 13.61
N ILE A 381 -5.80 26.10 13.57
CA ILE A 381 -6.17 25.37 12.35
C ILE A 381 -7.57 25.79 11.90
N GLN A 382 -8.54 25.86 12.82
CA GLN A 382 -9.91 26.27 12.50
C GLN A 382 -9.99 27.72 11.98
N THR A 383 -9.15 28.62 12.50
CA THR A 383 -9.18 30.03 12.12
C THR A 383 -8.48 30.28 10.79
N HIS A 384 -7.33 29.63 10.57
CA HIS A 384 -6.44 29.96 9.46
C HIS A 384 -6.43 28.93 8.33
N LEU A 385 -6.77 27.68 8.62
CA LEU A 385 -6.53 26.54 7.74
C LEU A 385 -7.80 25.72 7.41
N ARG A 386 -8.96 26.00 8.02
CA ARG A 386 -10.19 25.18 7.90
C ARG A 386 -10.68 24.94 6.48
N ASP A 387 -10.47 25.90 5.57
CA ASP A 387 -10.95 25.81 4.18
C ASP A 387 -10.02 24.94 3.32
N ARG A 388 -8.85 24.56 3.87
CA ARG A 388 -7.75 23.87 3.17
C ARG A 388 -7.36 22.54 3.82
N PHE A 389 -7.69 22.36 5.10
CA PHE A 389 -7.30 21.18 5.88
C PHE A 389 -8.40 20.80 6.86
N LEU A 390 -8.60 19.50 7.00
CA LEU A 390 -9.35 18.91 8.09
C LEU A 390 -8.39 18.50 9.21
N ALA A 391 -8.66 18.96 10.43
CA ALA A 391 -8.01 18.43 11.63
C ALA A 391 -8.94 17.42 12.32
N ILE A 392 -8.46 16.19 12.47
CA ILE A 392 -9.16 15.11 13.15
C ILE A 392 -8.39 14.74 14.42
N PRO A 393 -9.01 14.81 15.62
CA PRO A 393 -8.44 14.23 16.83
C PRO A 393 -8.16 12.73 16.68
N LYS A 394 -7.08 12.25 17.31
CA LYS A 394 -6.63 10.84 17.24
C LYS A 394 -7.76 9.84 17.52
N ASP A 395 -8.49 10.01 18.61
CA ASP A 395 -9.60 9.15 19.02
C ASP A 395 -10.70 9.07 17.95
N LYS A 396 -11.03 10.21 17.35
CA LYS A 396 -11.98 10.28 16.24
C LYS A 396 -11.45 9.61 14.97
N ALA A 397 -10.17 9.79 14.64
CA ALA A 397 -9.56 9.14 13.48
C ALA A 397 -9.55 7.60 13.61
N ILE A 398 -9.29 7.09 14.83
CA ILE A 398 -9.40 5.67 15.16
C ILE A 398 -10.84 5.19 15.04
N TYR A 399 -11.80 5.93 15.63
CA TYR A 399 -13.23 5.59 15.58
C TYR A 399 -13.78 5.53 14.14
N LEU A 400 -13.30 6.43 13.26
CA LEU A 400 -13.65 6.43 11.83
C LEU A 400 -13.05 5.26 11.04
N GLY A 401 -12.26 4.39 11.68
CA GLY A 401 -11.67 3.22 11.04
C GLY A 401 -10.53 3.55 10.07
N LEU A 402 -9.94 4.75 10.13
CA LEU A 402 -8.90 5.15 9.17
C LEU A 402 -7.68 4.23 9.24
N PHE A 403 -7.33 3.72 10.41
CA PHE A 403 -6.10 2.94 10.60
C PHE A 403 -6.33 1.43 10.76
N GLY A 404 -7.59 0.98 10.79
CA GLY A 404 -7.93 -0.42 11.04
C GLY A 404 -9.39 -0.60 11.37
N LEU A 405 -9.77 -1.84 11.68
CA LEU A 405 -11.12 -2.18 12.13
C LEU A 405 -11.43 -1.49 13.48
N PRO A 406 -12.54 -0.73 13.62
CA PRO A 406 -12.87 0.00 14.85
C PRO A 406 -12.96 -0.86 16.12
N GLU A 407 -13.33 -2.13 15.98
CA GLU A 407 -13.42 -3.11 17.06
C GLU A 407 -12.06 -3.67 17.51
N GLN A 408 -10.99 -3.44 16.73
CA GLN A 408 -9.63 -3.85 17.08
C GLN A 408 -8.86 -2.66 17.64
N PRO A 409 -8.49 -2.66 18.93
CA PRO A 409 -7.77 -1.54 19.51
C PRO A 409 -6.40 -1.36 18.83
N PRO A 410 -5.93 -0.11 18.66
CA PRO A 410 -4.60 0.14 18.14
C PRO A 410 -3.53 -0.28 19.14
N THR A 411 -2.35 -0.59 18.62
CA THR A 411 -1.14 -0.80 19.43
C THR A 411 -0.67 0.49 20.08
N GLU A 412 0.11 0.36 21.17
CA GLU A 412 0.76 1.50 21.81
C GLU A 412 1.72 2.20 20.82
N GLU A 413 2.46 1.40 20.03
CA GLU A 413 3.36 1.88 19.00
C GLU A 413 2.64 2.76 17.96
N MET A 414 1.48 2.33 17.47
CA MET A 414 0.70 3.14 16.54
C MET A 414 0.22 4.44 17.21
N SER A 415 -0.36 4.33 18.41
CA SER A 415 -0.94 5.46 19.14
C SER A 415 0.08 6.57 19.39
N ASP A 416 1.32 6.19 19.71
CA ASP A 416 2.43 7.13 19.87
C ASP A 416 2.83 7.76 18.54
N ARG A 417 2.91 6.99 17.46
CA ARG A 417 3.43 7.44 16.16
C ARG A 417 2.51 8.47 15.46
N ILE A 418 1.20 8.38 15.63
CA ILE A 418 0.23 9.29 14.99
C ILE A 418 0.02 10.62 15.73
N GLY A 419 0.59 10.79 16.93
CA GLY A 419 0.43 12.00 17.71
C GLY A 419 -1.00 12.21 18.22
N ASP A 420 -1.47 13.45 18.22
CA ASP A 420 -2.74 13.84 18.85
C ASP A 420 -3.78 14.36 17.85
N LEU A 421 -3.30 15.00 16.78
CA LEU A 421 -4.14 15.53 15.70
C LEU A 421 -3.62 15.06 14.34
N ILE A 422 -4.53 14.59 13.50
CA ILE A 422 -4.28 14.24 12.10
C ILE A 422 -4.76 15.42 11.25
N LEU A 423 -3.86 16.03 10.50
CA LEU A 423 -4.15 17.11 9.56
C LEU A 423 -4.17 16.54 8.13
N ILE A 424 -5.37 16.42 7.56
CA ILE A 424 -5.60 15.91 6.21
C ILE A 424 -5.85 17.11 5.27
N PRO A 425 -5.04 17.30 4.21
CA PRO A 425 -5.31 18.32 3.21
C PRO A 425 -6.62 18.09 2.49
N GLN A 426 -7.26 19.18 2.12
CA GLN A 426 -8.56 19.25 1.46
C GLN A 426 -8.41 20.08 0.17
N ASN A 427 -9.26 19.88 -0.83
CA ASN A 427 -9.48 20.64 -2.05
C ASN A 427 -8.23 20.71 -2.93
N GLY A 428 -7.49 19.60 -3.00
CA GLY A 428 -6.24 19.45 -3.73
C GLY A 428 -4.99 19.98 -2.99
N TRP A 429 -5.14 20.53 -1.77
CA TRP A 429 -4.01 21.04 -0.99
C TRP A 429 -3.00 19.96 -0.62
N SER A 430 -1.79 20.39 -0.30
CA SER A 430 -0.72 19.54 0.22
C SER A 430 -0.01 20.24 1.37
N CYS A 431 0.45 19.48 2.36
CA CYS A 431 1.13 20.02 3.53
C CYS A 431 2.57 19.53 3.60
N PHE A 432 3.55 20.43 3.57
CA PHE A 432 4.96 20.11 3.73
C PHE A 432 5.54 20.74 4.98
N GLN A 433 6.61 20.13 5.48
CA GLN A 433 7.44 20.74 6.51
C GLN A 433 8.90 20.41 6.24
N HIS A 434 9.72 21.45 6.12
CA HIS A 434 11.16 21.30 6.20
C HIS A 434 11.56 21.21 7.68
N VAL A 435 12.54 20.37 7.97
CA VAL A 435 13.03 20.10 9.32
C VAL A 435 14.45 20.64 9.46
N GLY A 436 14.72 21.40 10.52
CA GLY A 436 16.02 22.04 10.77
C GLY A 436 15.99 23.54 10.50
N GLU A 437 17.17 24.16 10.36
CA GLU A 437 17.27 25.55 9.91
C GLU A 437 16.71 25.66 8.49
N THR A 438 15.73 26.54 8.30
CA THR A 438 15.00 26.71 7.04
C THR A 438 15.31 28.07 6.43
N LYS A 439 15.77 28.08 5.19
CA LYS A 439 15.80 29.26 4.33
C LYS A 439 14.57 29.27 3.41
N PRO A 440 14.16 30.43 2.86
CA PRO A 440 12.99 30.51 1.99
C PRO A 440 13.05 29.56 0.78
N GLU A 441 14.24 29.32 0.22
CA GLU A 441 14.46 28.38 -0.89
C GLU A 441 14.20 26.91 -0.53
N ASP A 442 14.25 26.54 0.76
CA ASP A 442 13.99 25.17 1.23
C ASP A 442 12.49 24.85 1.28
N CYS A 443 11.62 25.87 1.23
CA CYS A 443 10.16 25.72 1.15
C CYS A 443 9.69 25.60 -0.31
N GLN A 444 10.34 24.75 -1.09
CA GLN A 444 9.97 24.42 -2.46
C GLN A 444 9.99 22.90 -2.64
N THR A 445 9.07 22.38 -3.45
CA THR A 445 9.01 20.96 -3.78
C THR A 445 9.33 20.76 -5.26
N THR A 446 10.23 19.83 -5.54
CA THR A 446 10.49 19.34 -6.90
C THR A 446 9.66 18.10 -7.24
N ILE A 447 8.90 17.59 -6.27
CA ILE A 447 8.02 16.43 -6.42
C ILE A 447 6.74 16.89 -7.12
N VAL A 448 6.35 16.17 -8.17
CA VAL A 448 5.21 16.47 -9.05
C VAL A 448 4.02 15.56 -8.73
N GLY A 449 4.23 14.24 -8.69
CA GLY A 449 3.24 13.27 -8.22
C GLY A 449 3.33 13.09 -6.71
N ILE A 450 2.19 12.95 -6.01
CA ILE A 450 2.14 12.78 -4.56
C ILE A 450 1.08 11.75 -4.16
N HIS A 451 1.26 11.17 -2.97
CA HIS A 451 0.35 10.20 -2.36
C HIS A 451 0.39 10.34 -0.81
N GLY A 452 -0.29 9.44 -0.10
CA GLY A 452 -0.36 9.38 1.37
C GLY A 452 -1.69 9.84 1.96
N GLY A 453 -2.65 10.24 1.12
CA GLY A 453 -3.95 10.78 1.49
C GLY A 453 -5.09 9.79 1.34
N VAL A 454 -6.30 10.35 1.22
CA VAL A 454 -7.56 9.62 1.09
C VAL A 454 -8.31 9.94 -0.20
N THR A 455 -7.69 10.64 -1.16
CA THR A 455 -8.35 10.92 -2.43
C THR A 455 -8.51 9.63 -3.24
N ARG A 456 -9.54 9.57 -4.09
CA ARG A 456 -9.78 8.44 -4.99
C ARG A 456 -8.52 8.02 -5.76
N ALA A 457 -7.79 8.98 -6.33
CA ALA A 457 -6.59 8.74 -7.14
C ALA A 457 -5.41 8.15 -6.35
N GLU A 458 -5.40 8.30 -5.03
CA GLU A 458 -4.39 7.75 -4.12
C GLU A 458 -4.84 6.41 -3.51
N MET A 459 -6.14 6.27 -3.26
CA MET A 459 -6.70 5.14 -2.50
C MET A 459 -7.16 3.97 -3.36
N LEU A 460 -7.67 4.20 -4.57
CA LEU A 460 -8.11 3.08 -5.41
C LEU A 460 -6.92 2.44 -6.10
N ILE A 461 -6.74 1.15 -5.83
CA ILE A 461 -5.69 0.31 -6.40
C ILE A 461 -6.34 -0.81 -7.23
N PRO A 462 -5.67 -1.35 -8.25
CA PRO A 462 -6.17 -2.52 -8.95
C PRO A 462 -6.18 -3.73 -8.03
N PHE A 463 -7.19 -4.58 -8.16
CA PHE A 463 -7.15 -5.96 -7.72
C PHE A 463 -7.43 -6.85 -8.93
N LEU A 464 -6.37 -7.45 -9.46
CA LEU A 464 -6.45 -8.45 -10.53
C LEU A 464 -6.03 -9.80 -9.96
N ALA A 465 -6.97 -10.74 -9.90
CA ALA A 465 -6.68 -12.15 -9.68
C ALA A 465 -6.69 -12.86 -11.04
N TYR A 466 -5.54 -13.40 -11.46
CA TYR A 466 -5.35 -13.99 -12.78
C TYR A 466 -4.79 -15.40 -12.68
N ARG A 467 -5.40 -16.36 -13.38
CA ARG A 467 -4.90 -17.73 -13.56
C ARG A 467 -4.11 -17.83 -14.87
N PHE A 468 -2.87 -18.29 -14.82
CA PHE A 468 -2.02 -18.36 -16.01
C PHE A 468 -2.54 -19.35 -17.06
#